data_AF-A0A2P2KTL5-F1
#
_entry.id   AF-A0A2P2KTL5-F1
#
_cell.length_a   1.000
_cell.length_b   1.000
_cell.length_c   1.000
_cell.angle_alpha   90.00
_cell.angle_beta   90.00
_cell.angle_gamma   90.00
#
_symmetry.space_group_name_H-M   'P 1'
#
loop_
_entity.id
_entity.type
_entity.pdbx_description
1 polymer ?
#
loop_
_entity_poly.entity_id
_entity_poly.type
_entity_poly.pdbx_seq_one_letter_code
_entity_poly.pdbx_strand_id
1 'polypeptide(L)'
;MELKREVGLLWQQFKALLVKNLLLSWRNKRATFLQLFASLVFILLLFCIDRATRSMNYGTTAYKSVTDPLVSFYPSIPPCEDKLYIKFPCFDFLWSGNDSFRVRNIVRSIMANNPGRAIPSSKVLANRNFKNFSFFNYCASLFDYHRHGALNENIRIHNTRENSLGWSTHA
;
A
#
# COMPACT_ATOMS: atom_id res chain seq x y z
N MET A 1 57.30 -29.07 -17.99
CA MET A 1 57.14 -27.87 -18.84
C MET A 1 55.82 -27.87 -19.64
N GLU A 2 55.08 -28.98 -19.66
CA GLU A 2 53.77 -29.13 -20.32
C GLU A 2 52.68 -28.16 -19.81
N LEU A 3 52.54 -27.99 -18.48
CA LEU A 3 51.51 -27.13 -17.86
C LEU A 3 51.54 -25.65 -18.33
N LYS A 4 52.72 -25.08 -18.58
CA LYS A 4 52.84 -23.69 -19.09
C LYS A 4 52.32 -23.57 -20.53
N ARG A 5 52.42 -24.63 -21.32
CA ARG A 5 51.98 -24.67 -22.72
C ARG A 5 50.46 -24.79 -22.82
N GLU A 6 49.85 -25.59 -21.95
CA GLU A 6 48.40 -25.79 -21.89
C GLU A 6 47.65 -24.54 -21.42
N VAL A 7 48.14 -23.87 -20.37
CA VAL A 7 47.56 -22.60 -19.90
C VAL A 7 47.67 -21.50 -20.97
N GLY A 8 48.78 -21.47 -21.72
CA GLY A 8 48.96 -20.55 -22.85
C GLY A 8 47.93 -20.78 -23.96
N LEU A 9 47.64 -22.04 -24.29
CA LEU A 9 46.61 -22.40 -25.28
C LEU A 9 45.21 -22.04 -24.79
N LEU A 10 44.88 -22.30 -23.52
CA LEU A 10 43.59 -21.94 -22.94
C LEU A 10 43.38 -20.42 -22.96
N TRP A 11 44.41 -19.64 -22.66
CA TRP A 11 44.35 -18.18 -22.74
C TRP A 11 44.15 -17.68 -24.17
N GLN A 12 44.83 -18.29 -25.15
CA GLN A 12 44.64 -17.99 -26.57
C GLN A 12 43.21 -18.29 -27.02
N GLN A 13 42.66 -19.44 -26.64
CA GLN A 13 41.29 -19.84 -26.97
C GLN A 13 40.25 -18.95 -26.30
N PHE A 14 40.43 -18.66 -25.01
CA PHE A 14 39.57 -17.75 -24.26
C PHE A 14 39.53 -16.37 -24.91
N LYS A 15 40.70 -15.82 -25.25
CA LYS A 15 40.80 -14.52 -25.93
C LYS A 15 40.15 -14.55 -27.32
N ALA A 16 40.36 -15.61 -28.10
CA ALA A 16 39.73 -15.76 -29.41
C ALA A 16 38.19 -15.82 -29.31
N LEU A 17 37.67 -16.57 -28.33
CA LEU A 17 36.22 -16.61 -28.06
C LEU A 17 35.68 -15.27 -27.59
N LEU A 18 36.39 -14.58 -26.68
CA LEU A 18 35.98 -13.27 -26.18
C LEU A 18 35.90 -12.25 -27.31
N VAL A 19 36.94 -12.18 -28.15
CA VAL A 19 36.98 -11.27 -29.30
C VAL A 19 35.84 -11.59 -30.27
N LYS A 20 35.61 -12.86 -30.59
CA LYS A 20 34.51 -13.26 -31.49
C LYS A 20 33.14 -12.85 -30.94
N ASN A 21 32.87 -13.13 -29.66
CA ASN A 21 31.60 -12.76 -29.02
C ASN A 21 31.44 -11.25 -28.89
N LEU A 22 32.52 -10.52 -28.59
CA LEU A 22 32.51 -9.06 -28.52
C LEU A 22 32.26 -8.43 -29.90
N LEU A 23 32.87 -8.95 -30.97
CA LEU A 23 32.64 -8.52 -32.35
C LEU A 23 31.20 -8.80 -32.81
N LEU A 24 30.66 -9.97 -32.46
CA LEU A 24 29.28 -10.33 -32.75
C LEU A 24 28.30 -9.40 -32.03
N SER A 25 28.57 -9.14 -30.76
CA SER A 25 27.82 -8.20 -29.92
C SER A 25 27.91 -6.76 -30.43
N TRP A 26 29.10 -6.36 -30.91
CA TRP A 26 29.35 -5.05 -31.54
C TRP A 26 28.64 -4.88 -32.88
N ARG A 27 28.39 -5.96 -33.63
CA ARG A 27 27.55 -5.91 -34.84
C ARG A 27 26.07 -5.79 -34.48
N ASN A 28 25.64 -6.37 -33.36
CA ASN A 28 24.28 -6.24 -32.84
C ASN A 28 24.14 -5.10 -31.82
N LYS A 29 24.50 -3.88 -32.24
CA LYS A 29 24.48 -2.66 -31.39
C LYS A 29 23.11 -2.35 -30.80
N ARG A 30 22.03 -2.71 -31.50
CA ARG A 30 20.67 -2.41 -31.07
C ARG A 30 20.29 -3.23 -29.84
N ALA A 31 20.54 -4.54 -29.84
CA ALA A 31 20.18 -5.40 -28.72
C ALA A 31 20.98 -5.06 -27.46
N THR A 32 22.29 -4.83 -27.59
CA THR A 32 23.15 -4.43 -26.46
C THR A 32 22.80 -3.05 -25.93
N PHE A 33 22.52 -2.08 -26.79
CA PHE A 33 22.05 -0.75 -26.37
C PHE A 33 20.69 -0.85 -25.66
N LEU A 34 19.73 -1.61 -26.19
CA LEU A 34 18.41 -1.75 -25.56
C LEU A 34 18.53 -2.38 -24.17
N GLN A 35 19.38 -3.40 -24.01
CA GLN A 35 19.54 -4.11 -22.75
C GLN A 35 20.24 -3.27 -21.67
N LEU A 36 21.27 -2.49 -22.04
CA LEU A 36 21.95 -1.57 -21.13
C LEU A 36 21.12 -0.32 -20.84
N PHE A 37 20.42 0.21 -21.83
CA PHE A 37 19.59 1.39 -21.67
C PHE A 37 18.30 1.08 -20.89
N ALA A 38 17.76 -0.14 -21.03
CA ALA A 38 16.60 -0.57 -20.26
C ALA A 38 16.84 -0.52 -18.74
N SER A 39 18.03 -0.91 -18.26
CA SER A 39 18.35 -0.84 -16.82
C SER A 39 18.43 0.61 -16.33
N LEU A 40 19.03 1.51 -17.11
CA LEU A 40 19.11 2.94 -16.80
C LEU A 40 17.73 3.59 -16.77
N VAL A 41 16.89 3.32 -17.78
CA VAL A 41 15.51 3.81 -17.84
C VAL A 41 14.70 3.29 -16.65
N PHE A 42 14.87 2.02 -16.27
CA PHE A 42 14.16 1.44 -15.13
C PHE A 42 14.49 2.17 -13.82
N ILE A 43 15.76 2.46 -13.56
CA ILE A 43 16.19 3.22 -12.37
C ILE A 43 15.59 4.64 -12.39
N LEU A 44 15.60 5.30 -13.55
CA LEU A 44 15.00 6.62 -13.72
C LEU A 44 13.49 6.59 -13.44
N LEU A 45 12.77 5.58 -13.94
CA LEU A 45 11.35 5.39 -13.69
C LEU A 45 11.05 5.21 -12.19
N LEU A 46 11.82 4.37 -11.48
CA LEU A 46 11.67 4.21 -10.04
C LEU A 46 11.87 5.53 -9.28
N PHE A 47 12.86 6.32 -9.68
CA PHE A 47 13.09 7.65 -9.10
C PHE A 47 11.92 8.61 -9.36
N CYS A 48 11.38 8.62 -10.58
CA CYS A 48 10.21 9.43 -10.92
C CYS A 48 8.98 9.03 -10.08
N ILE A 49 8.75 7.73 -9.88
CA ILE A 49 7.65 7.22 -9.05
C ILE A 49 7.81 7.67 -7.59
N ASP A 50 9.00 7.54 -6.99
CA ASP A 50 9.27 8.00 -5.62
C ASP A 50 9.01 9.50 -5.49
N ARG A 51 9.49 10.31 -6.45
CA ARG A 51 9.26 11.76 -6.46
C ARG A 51 7.80 12.13 -6.64
N ALA A 52 7.07 11.48 -7.55
CA ALA A 52 5.65 11.71 -7.76
C ALA A 52 4.85 11.36 -6.49
N THR A 53 5.17 10.22 -5.87
CA THR A 53 4.53 9.76 -4.62
C THR A 53 4.76 10.76 -3.49
N ARG A 54 6.00 11.24 -3.32
CA ARG A 54 6.32 12.27 -2.30
C ARG A 54 5.61 13.59 -2.57
N SER A 55 5.48 14.01 -3.83
CA SER A 55 4.77 15.22 -4.22
C SER A 55 3.28 15.12 -3.89
N MET A 56 2.63 14.02 -4.28
CA MET A 56 1.23 13.73 -3.94
C MET A 56 1.00 13.69 -2.42
N ASN A 57 1.98 13.19 -1.66
CA ASN A 57 1.88 13.05 -0.21
C ASN A 57 2.44 14.26 0.57
N TYR A 58 2.88 15.34 -0.09
CA TYR A 58 3.49 16.49 0.61
C TYR A 58 2.50 17.20 1.54
N GLY A 59 1.21 17.19 1.16
CA GLY A 59 0.10 17.75 1.94
C GLY A 59 -0.58 16.76 2.90
N THR A 60 -0.20 15.48 2.90
CA THR A 60 -0.84 14.48 3.77
C THR A 60 0.00 14.26 5.03
N THR A 61 -0.64 14.26 6.20
CA THR A 61 0.01 13.97 7.48
C THR A 61 0.22 12.47 7.70
N ALA A 62 -0.34 11.61 6.84
CA ALA A 62 -0.24 10.15 6.93
C ALA A 62 1.21 9.62 6.99
N TYR A 63 2.17 10.38 6.45
CA TYR A 63 3.60 10.02 6.43
C TYR A 63 4.49 10.98 7.23
N LYS A 64 3.92 11.97 7.92
CA LYS A 64 4.68 12.91 8.76
C LYS A 64 4.50 12.51 10.22
N SER A 65 5.61 12.36 10.92
CA SER A 65 5.58 12.24 12.38
C SER A 65 5.12 13.58 12.96
N VAL A 66 3.84 13.67 13.33
CA VAL A 66 3.25 14.85 13.97
C VAL A 66 3.23 14.58 15.47
N THR A 67 4.09 15.27 16.22
CA THR A 67 4.23 15.10 17.68
C THR A 67 3.02 15.65 18.45
N ASP A 68 2.27 16.59 17.87
CA ASP A 68 1.06 17.16 18.46
C ASP A 68 0.01 17.44 17.37
N PRO A 69 -0.87 16.48 17.06
CA PRO A 69 -1.92 16.69 16.07
C PRO A 69 -2.99 17.64 16.63
N LEU A 70 -3.29 18.72 15.91
CA LEU A 70 -4.44 19.59 16.23
C LEU A 70 -5.69 18.71 16.36
N VAL A 71 -6.47 18.94 17.42
CA VAL A 71 -7.67 18.16 17.75
C VAL A 71 -8.56 18.07 16.52
N SER A 72 -8.60 16.90 15.90
CA SER A 72 -9.40 16.66 14.70
C SER A 72 -10.86 16.69 15.09
N PHE A 73 -11.58 17.72 14.64
CA PHE A 73 -13.04 17.74 14.74
C PHE A 73 -13.58 16.67 13.79
N TYR A 74 -13.95 15.52 14.34
CA TYR A 74 -14.60 14.48 13.57
C TYR A 74 -16.00 14.97 13.17
N PRO A 75 -16.31 15.08 11.87
CA PRO A 75 -17.65 15.43 11.43
C PRO A 75 -18.64 14.35 11.88
N SER A 76 -19.91 14.74 12.06
CA SER A 76 -21.01 13.79 12.34
C SER A 76 -21.08 12.72 11.26
N ILE A 77 -21.38 11.47 11.63
CA ILE A 77 -21.58 10.38 10.68
C ILE A 77 -22.90 10.65 9.92
N PRO A 78 -22.84 11.02 8.63
CA PRO A 78 -24.05 11.30 7.85
C PRO A 78 -24.83 9.99 7.61
N PRO A 79 -26.14 10.06 7.33
CA PRO A 79 -26.92 8.89 6.97
C PRO A 79 -26.39 8.30 5.64
N CYS A 80 -26.44 6.98 5.51
CA CYS A 80 -25.96 6.32 4.29
C CYS A 80 -26.67 6.80 3.03
N GLU A 81 -27.95 7.16 3.14
CA GLU A 81 -28.86 7.62 2.08
C GLU A 81 -28.41 8.90 1.36
N ASP A 82 -27.64 9.77 2.03
CA ASP A 82 -27.22 11.06 1.45
C ASP A 82 -26.10 10.90 0.41
N LYS A 83 -25.67 9.66 0.11
CA LYS A 83 -24.66 9.37 -0.90
C LYS A 83 -25.30 9.23 -2.28
N LEU A 84 -24.75 9.95 -3.27
CA LEU A 84 -25.21 9.97 -4.66
C LEU A 84 -25.30 8.58 -5.33
N TYR A 85 -24.57 7.57 -4.83
CA TYR A 85 -24.57 6.21 -5.37
C TYR A 85 -24.71 5.20 -4.22
N ILE A 86 -25.95 4.90 -3.84
CA ILE A 86 -26.24 3.96 -2.76
C ILE A 86 -26.85 2.65 -3.26
N LYS A 87 -26.44 1.54 -2.63
CA LYS A 87 -27.05 0.21 -2.80
C LYS A 87 -27.75 -0.18 -1.50
N PHE A 88 -28.97 -0.71 -1.61
CA PHE A 88 -29.74 -1.19 -0.47
C PHE A 88 -29.50 -2.70 -0.22
N PRO A 89 -29.47 -3.17 1.04
CA PRO A 89 -29.60 -2.39 2.30
C PRO A 89 -28.34 -1.54 2.60
N CYS A 90 -28.56 -0.31 3.07
CA CYS A 90 -27.47 0.61 3.41
C CYS A 90 -27.28 0.73 4.94
N PHE A 91 -26.03 0.88 5.35
CA PHE A 91 -25.61 1.01 6.75
C PHE A 91 -24.72 2.25 6.91
N ASP A 92 -24.86 2.94 8.03
CA ASP A 92 -24.13 4.18 8.33
C ASP A 92 -22.65 3.88 8.64
N PHE A 93 -22.41 2.83 9.43
CA PHE A 93 -21.08 2.28 9.66
C PHE A 93 -21.14 0.79 10.02
N LEU A 94 -20.01 0.11 9.87
CA LEU A 94 -19.85 -1.31 10.14
C LEU A 94 -18.78 -1.52 11.22
N TRP A 95 -18.91 -2.60 11.97
CA TRP A 95 -17.88 -2.99 12.95
C TRP A 95 -17.71 -4.51 13.02
N SER A 96 -16.56 -4.94 13.53
CA SER A 96 -16.11 -6.34 13.56
C SER A 96 -16.95 -7.28 14.44
N GLY A 97 -18.05 -6.80 15.04
CA GLY A 97 -18.96 -7.61 15.84
C GLY A 97 -18.29 -8.36 17.00
N ASN A 98 -17.16 -7.84 17.51
CA ASN A 98 -16.33 -8.53 18.50
C ASN A 98 -17.07 -8.76 19.82
N ASP A 99 -16.73 -9.83 20.54
CA ASP A 99 -17.30 -10.17 21.85
C ASP A 99 -16.79 -9.29 23.00
N SER A 100 -15.86 -8.37 22.72
CA SER A 100 -15.39 -7.40 23.71
C SER A 100 -16.50 -6.42 24.11
N PHE A 101 -16.87 -6.45 25.39
CA PHE A 101 -17.79 -5.51 26.03
C PHE A 101 -17.37 -4.05 25.82
N ARG A 102 -16.05 -3.77 25.83
CA ARG A 102 -15.51 -2.43 25.61
C ARG A 102 -15.85 -1.90 24.22
N VAL A 103 -15.68 -2.72 23.18
CA VAL A 103 -15.99 -2.31 21.80
C VAL A 103 -17.49 -2.10 21.63
N ARG A 104 -18.31 -2.97 22.20
CA ARG A 104 -19.78 -2.81 22.20
C ARG A 104 -20.21 -1.50 22.86
N ASN A 105 -19.57 -1.12 23.97
CA ASN A 105 -19.86 0.16 24.63
C ASN A 105 -19.45 1.35 23.78
N ILE A 106 -18.27 1.30 23.14
CA ILE A 106 -17.83 2.35 22.23
C ILE A 106 -18.82 2.52 21.08
N VAL A 107 -19.24 1.42 20.43
CA VAL A 107 -20.23 1.46 19.35
C VAL A 107 -21.56 2.06 19.83
N ARG A 108 -22.04 1.66 21.01
CA ARG A 108 -23.26 2.23 21.61
C ARG A 108 -23.10 3.73 21.89
N SER A 109 -21.94 4.14 22.41
CA SER A 109 -21.64 5.55 22.66
C SER A 109 -21.57 6.37 21.37
N ILE A 110 -21.01 5.82 20.30
CA ILE A 110 -21.00 6.46 18.98
C ILE A 110 -22.43 6.63 18.45
N MET A 111 -23.25 5.57 18.54
CA MET A 111 -24.65 5.63 18.09
C MET A 111 -25.47 6.67 18.85
N ALA A 112 -25.28 6.77 20.16
CA ALA A 112 -26.01 7.68 21.02
C ALA A 112 -25.53 9.13 20.93
N ASN A 113 -24.23 9.35 20.72
CA ASN A 113 -23.61 10.69 20.73
C ASN A 113 -23.25 11.19 19.34
N ASN A 114 -23.81 10.62 18.28
CA ASN A 114 -23.61 11.14 16.94
C ASN A 114 -24.30 12.52 16.80
N PRO A 115 -23.55 13.61 16.53
CA PRO A 115 -24.13 14.94 16.45
C PRO A 115 -25.19 15.03 15.34
N GLY A 116 -26.28 15.74 15.61
CA GLY A 116 -27.37 15.97 14.65
C GLY A 116 -28.38 14.82 14.50
N ARG A 117 -28.01 13.56 14.77
CA ARG A 117 -28.96 12.43 14.85
C ARG A 117 -28.37 11.23 15.59
N ALA A 118 -29.17 10.57 16.43
CA ALA A 118 -28.81 9.25 16.95
C ALA A 118 -28.86 8.19 15.83
N ILE A 119 -27.87 7.29 15.78
CA ILE A 119 -27.79 6.25 14.76
C ILE A 119 -28.58 5.02 15.24
N PRO A 120 -29.63 4.58 14.51
CA PRO A 120 -30.41 3.42 14.92
C PRO A 120 -29.63 2.11 14.70
N SER A 121 -29.91 1.08 15.52
CA SER A 121 -29.23 -0.22 15.43
C SER A 121 -29.43 -0.93 14.09
N SER A 122 -30.56 -0.68 13.41
CA SER A 122 -30.83 -1.19 12.05
C SER A 122 -29.85 -0.65 11.00
N LYS A 123 -29.20 0.48 11.27
CA LYS A 123 -28.20 1.12 10.39
C LYS A 123 -26.76 0.78 10.76
N VAL A 124 -26.55 -0.14 11.70
CA VAL A 124 -25.22 -0.58 12.12
C VAL A 124 -25.08 -2.08 11.89
N LEU A 125 -24.14 -2.45 11.02
CA LEU A 125 -23.88 -3.86 10.74
C LEU A 125 -22.74 -4.39 11.61
N ALA A 126 -23.04 -5.42 12.41
CA ALA A 126 -22.05 -6.17 13.18
C ALA A 126 -21.68 -7.46 12.43
N ASN A 127 -20.46 -7.57 11.92
CA ASN A 127 -19.99 -8.80 11.26
C ASN A 127 -18.92 -9.50 12.11
N ARG A 128 -19.31 -10.57 12.81
CA ARG A 128 -18.41 -11.39 13.65
C ARG A 128 -17.28 -12.06 12.86
N ASN A 129 -17.49 -12.28 11.56
CA ASN A 129 -16.54 -12.91 10.65
C ASN A 129 -15.77 -11.87 9.82
N PHE A 130 -15.51 -10.68 10.35
CA PHE A 130 -14.68 -9.68 9.66
C PHE A 130 -13.27 -10.20 9.33
N LYS A 131 -12.80 -11.22 10.06
CA LYS A 131 -11.55 -11.94 9.76
C LYS A 131 -11.58 -12.75 8.45
N ASN A 132 -12.77 -13.22 8.03
CA ASN A 132 -12.97 -13.98 6.78
C ASN A 132 -13.45 -13.09 5.62
N PHE A 133 -13.40 -11.77 5.77
CA PHE A 133 -13.54 -10.87 4.64
C PHE A 133 -12.22 -10.92 3.87
N SER A 134 -12.10 -11.88 2.95
CA SER A 134 -10.89 -12.09 2.15
C SER A 134 -10.40 -10.76 1.59
N PHE A 135 -9.11 -10.51 1.77
CA PHE A 135 -8.35 -9.36 1.27
C PHE A 135 -8.72 -8.95 -0.17
N PHE A 136 -9.19 -9.90 -0.99
CA PHE A 136 -9.75 -9.72 -2.33
C PHE A 136 -10.92 -8.72 -2.42
N ASN A 137 -11.86 -8.71 -1.47
CA ASN A 137 -12.99 -7.77 -1.50
C ASN A 137 -12.59 -6.35 -1.10
N TYR A 138 -11.49 -6.19 -0.35
CA TYR A 138 -10.93 -4.87 -0.02
C TYR A 138 -10.34 -4.21 -1.27
N CYS A 139 -9.65 -4.99 -2.13
CA CYS A 139 -9.01 -4.46 -3.34
C CYS A 139 -10.04 -4.04 -4.41
N ALA A 140 -11.14 -4.78 -4.57
CA ALA A 140 -12.24 -4.40 -5.46
C ALA A 140 -12.91 -3.09 -5.00
N SER A 141 -13.11 -2.91 -3.70
CA SER A 141 -13.68 -1.69 -3.12
C SER A 141 -12.72 -0.49 -3.23
N LEU A 142 -11.41 -0.74 -3.17
CA LEU A 142 -10.37 0.30 -3.27
C LEU A 142 -10.18 0.80 -4.71
N PHE A 143 -10.37 -0.06 -5.71
CA PHE A 143 -10.32 0.35 -7.12
C PHE A 143 -11.51 1.23 -7.53
N ASP A 144 -12.70 1.01 -6.96
CA ASP A 144 -13.85 1.91 -7.13
C ASP A 144 -13.67 3.23 -6.35
N TYR A 145 -13.07 3.19 -5.16
CA TYR A 145 -12.83 4.37 -4.33
C TYR A 145 -11.78 5.34 -4.92
N HIS A 146 -10.82 4.84 -5.71
CA HIS A 146 -9.78 5.69 -6.30
C HIS A 146 -10.24 6.46 -7.55
N ARG A 147 -11.40 6.12 -8.13
CA ARG A 147 -11.97 6.79 -9.31
C ARG A 147 -12.84 7.99 -8.97
N HIS A 148 -13.40 8.06 -7.76
CA HIS A 148 -14.28 9.14 -7.32
C HIS A 148 -13.77 9.69 -5.99
N GLY A 149 -13.19 10.88 -6.05
CA GLY A 149 -12.42 11.49 -4.97
C GLY A 149 -13.07 11.47 -3.58
N ALA A 150 -12.17 11.37 -2.59
CA ALA A 150 -12.26 11.84 -1.22
C ALA A 150 -13.63 11.77 -0.52
N LEU A 151 -13.77 10.84 0.43
CA LEU A 151 -14.10 11.12 1.85
C LEU A 151 -14.40 9.82 2.62
N ASN A 152 -13.98 9.84 3.88
CA ASN A 152 -14.09 8.85 4.96
C ASN A 152 -13.01 7.77 5.02
N GLU A 153 -12.01 8.09 5.85
CA GLU A 153 -11.33 7.10 6.68
C GLU A 153 -12.40 6.24 7.38
N ASN A 154 -12.46 4.96 7.01
CA ASN A 154 -13.21 3.99 7.79
C ASN A 154 -12.69 4.05 9.23
N ILE A 155 -13.55 4.40 10.19
CA ILE A 155 -13.21 4.36 11.62
C ILE A 155 -12.89 2.90 11.98
N ARG A 156 -11.62 2.55 11.88
CA ARG A 156 -11.11 1.23 12.23
C ARG A 156 -10.80 1.27 13.71
N ILE A 157 -11.77 0.87 14.53
CA ILE A 157 -11.58 0.71 15.97
C ILE A 157 -10.70 -0.53 16.20
N HIS A 158 -9.39 -0.33 16.16
CA HIS A 158 -8.43 -1.31 16.64
C HIS A 158 -8.29 -1.15 18.15
N ASN A 159 -8.30 -2.28 18.87
CA ASN A 159 -7.85 -2.31 20.25
C ASN A 159 -6.31 -2.24 20.21
N THR A 160 -5.75 -1.04 20.36
CA THR A 160 -4.30 -0.83 20.48
C THR A 160 -3.80 -1.45 21.78
N ARG A 161 -3.51 -2.74 21.71
CA ARG A 161 -2.63 -3.44 22.64
C ARG A 161 -1.78 -4.44 21.84
N GLU A 162 -1.07 -3.94 20.84
CA GLU A 162 0.10 -4.64 20.29
C GLU A 162 1.34 -3.97 20.85
N ASN A 163 2.11 -4.80 21.55
CA ASN A 163 3.29 -4.45 22.30
C ASN A 163 4.31 -3.73 21.42
N SER A 164 4.84 -2.64 21.97
CA SER A 164 6.18 -2.14 21.72
C SER A 164 7.20 -3.27 21.95
N LEU A 165 7.51 -4.04 20.91
CA LEU A 165 8.69 -4.88 20.83
C LEU A 165 9.57 -4.29 19.72
N GLY A 166 10.59 -3.58 20.16
CA GLY A 166 11.52 -2.85 19.32
C GLY A 166 12.32 -3.77 18.39
N TRP A 167 12.59 -3.23 17.20
CA TRP A 167 13.72 -3.63 16.39
C TRP A 167 14.59 -2.38 16.24
N SER A 168 15.46 -2.21 17.23
CA SER A 168 16.66 -1.38 17.11
C SER A 168 17.73 -2.23 16.43
N THR A 169 18.05 -1.92 15.18
CA THR A 169 19.34 -2.29 14.58
C THR A 169 19.79 -1.14 13.68
N HIS A 170 20.56 -0.23 14.26
CA HIS A 170 21.59 0.53 13.56
C HIS A 170 22.96 0.01 14.01
N ALA A 171 23.91 0.01 13.07
CA ALA A 171 25.31 -0.47 13.11
C ALA A 171 25.51 -1.91 12.62
#